data_AF-A0A930SCT5-F1
#
_entry.id   AF-A0A930SCT5-F1
#
_cell.length_a   1.000
_cell.length_b   1.000
_cell.length_c   1.000
_cell.angle_alpha   90.00
_cell.angle_beta   90.00
_cell.angle_gamma   90.00
#
_symmetry.space_group_name_H-M   'P 1'
#
loop_
_entity.id
_entity.type
_entity.pdbx_description
1 polymer ?
#
loop_
_entity_poly.entity_id
_entity_poly.type
_entity_poly.pdbx_seq_one_letter_code
_entity_poly.pdbx_strand_id
1 'polypeptide(L)'
;NKPGLFIYVIYTAVRDENGKFRGVLEMMQDCTHIRELEGSRTLLTWDKTDFVGDSSKEKSLAQEAAEEVEEEPLTADADGRFHIDAKTTLSNLIKHSPDIVDHLISLNPKFEKLKTPMVKVMAKVATIKMIAERGDFDVDDLIGKIDAFINKNKK
;
A
#
# COMPACT_ATOMS: atom_id res chain seq x y z
N ASN A 1 -21.06 0.51 -37.50
CA ASN A 1 -20.16 0.53 -36.34
C ASN A 1 -20.98 0.66 -35.07
N LYS A 2 -20.82 -0.25 -34.10
CA LYS A 2 -21.36 -0.07 -32.74
C LYS A 2 -20.34 0.73 -31.94
N PRO A 3 -20.63 1.99 -31.54
CA PRO A 3 -19.73 2.77 -30.69
C PRO A 3 -19.59 2.08 -29.33
N GLY A 4 -18.39 2.11 -28.75
CA GLY A 4 -18.08 1.50 -27.45
C GLY A 4 -17.64 0.03 -27.50
N LEU A 5 -18.03 -0.74 -28.53
CA LEU A 5 -17.62 -2.15 -28.64
C LEU A 5 -16.21 -2.29 -29.21
N PHE A 6 -15.32 -2.97 -28.49
CA PHE A 6 -13.97 -3.28 -28.95
C PHE A 6 -13.72 -4.80 -28.95
N ILE A 7 -13.66 -5.39 -30.15
CA ILE A 7 -13.33 -6.80 -30.35
C ILE A 7 -11.87 -6.92 -30.79
N TYR A 8 -11.10 -7.70 -30.04
CA TYR A 8 -9.75 -8.09 -30.42
C TYR A 8 -9.79 -9.43 -31.13
N VAL A 9 -9.26 -9.48 -32.37
CA VAL A 9 -9.21 -10.69 -33.19
C VAL A 9 -7.76 -11.09 -33.39
N ILE A 10 -7.41 -12.34 -33.05
CA ILE A 10 -6.07 -12.90 -33.25
C ILE A 10 -6.17 -14.06 -34.23
N TYR A 11 -5.26 -14.05 -35.21
CA TYR A 11 -5.04 -15.15 -36.14
C TYR A 11 -3.71 -15.82 -35.81
N THR A 12 -3.76 -17.08 -35.41
CA THR A 12 -2.55 -17.88 -35.13
C THR A 12 -2.45 -19.02 -36.12
N ALA A 13 -1.31 -19.13 -36.80
CA ALA A 13 -1.04 -20.28 -37.67
C ALA A 13 -0.80 -21.53 -36.82
N VAL A 14 -1.65 -22.54 -37.01
CA VAL A 14 -1.52 -23.84 -36.36
C VAL A 14 -0.56 -24.70 -37.17
N ARG A 15 0.44 -25.29 -36.51
CA ARG A 15 1.43 -26.19 -37.09
C ARG A 15 1.44 -27.50 -36.31
N ASP A 16 1.80 -28.60 -36.97
CA ASP A 16 2.05 -29.86 -36.26
C ASP A 16 3.44 -29.91 -35.62
N GLU A 17 3.75 -31.03 -34.97
CA GLU A 17 5.03 -31.29 -34.30
C GLU A 17 6.24 -31.14 -35.22
N ASN A 18 6.06 -31.33 -36.53
CA ASN A 18 7.10 -31.18 -37.55
C ASN A 18 7.13 -29.77 -38.17
N GLY A 19 6.35 -28.83 -37.64
CA GLY A 19 6.25 -27.45 -38.12
C GLY A 19 5.43 -27.28 -39.41
N LYS A 20 4.79 -28.33 -39.91
CA LYS A 20 3.96 -28.27 -41.12
C LYS A 20 2.66 -27.54 -40.80
N PHE A 21 2.29 -26.59 -41.67
CA PHE A 21 1.06 -25.82 -41.53
C PHE A 21 -0.19 -26.72 -41.57
N ARG A 22 -1.06 -26.55 -40.57
CA ARG A 22 -2.31 -27.31 -40.40
C ARG A 22 -3.57 -26.44 -40.50
N GLY A 23 -3.44 -25.12 -40.43
CA GLY A 23 -4.55 -24.19 -40.56
C GLY A 23 -4.32 -22.90 -39.79
N VAL A 24 -5.38 -22.08 -39.67
CA VAL A 24 -5.36 -20.85 -38.88
C VAL A 24 -6.42 -20.98 -37.78
N LEU A 25 -6.02 -20.72 -36.53
CA LEU A 25 -6.93 -20.53 -35.41
C LEU A 25 -7.29 -19.04 -35.35
N GLU A 26 -8.58 -18.74 -35.50
CA GLU A 26 -9.15 -17.42 -35.25
C GLU A 26 -9.78 -17.40 -33.85
N MET A 27 -9.40 -16.41 -33.05
CA MET A 27 -10.02 -16.16 -31.75
C MET A 27 -10.50 -14.71 -31.69
N MET A 28 -11.72 -14.51 -31.19
CA MET A 28 -12.33 -13.21 -30.99
C MET A 28 -12.60 -13.00 -29.50
N GLN A 29 -12.13 -11.89 -28.96
CA GLN A 29 -12.32 -11.50 -27.56
C GLN A 29 -13.00 -10.14 -27.49
N ASP A 30 -14.06 -10.03 -26.68
CA ASP A 30 -14.60 -8.73 -26.29
C ASP A 30 -13.68 -8.11 -25.24
N CYS A 31 -12.97 -7.07 -25.65
CA CYS A 31 -12.02 -6.32 -24.83
C CYS A 31 -12.58 -4.94 -24.44
N THR A 32 -13.89 -4.72 -24.61
CA THR A 32 -14.56 -3.46 -24.27
C THR A 32 -14.30 -3.06 -22.82
N HIS A 33 -14.58 -3.96 -21.88
CA HIS A 33 -14.40 -3.70 -20.45
C HIS A 33 -12.95 -3.34 -20.09
N ILE A 34 -11.97 -4.08 -20.61
CA ILE A 34 -10.55 -3.83 -20.31
C ILE A 34 -10.08 -2.52 -20.93
N ARG A 35 -10.63 -2.14 -22.09
CA ARG A 35 -10.29 -0.90 -22.78
C ARG A 35 -10.93 0.34 -22.14
N GLU A 36 -12.03 0.15 -21.41
CA GLU A 36 -12.66 1.18 -20.57
C GLU A 36 -11.90 1.44 -19.26
N LEU A 37 -11.02 0.52 -18.85
CA LEU A 37 -10.20 0.72 -17.66
C LEU A 37 -9.19 1.84 -17.91
N GLU A 38 -9.39 2.98 -17.24
CA GLU A 38 -8.46 4.11 -17.21
C GLU A 38 -7.70 4.17 -15.87
N GLY A 39 -6.49 4.73 -15.89
CA GLY A 39 -5.61 4.86 -14.72
C GLY A 39 -4.70 3.65 -14.49
N SER A 40 -3.99 3.63 -13.37
CA SER A 40 -3.12 2.53 -12.96
C SER A 40 -3.56 2.00 -11.60
N ARG A 41 -3.80 0.68 -11.51
CA ARG A 41 -4.03 0.00 -10.24
C ARG A 41 -2.83 -0.88 -9.92
N THR A 42 -1.88 -0.35 -9.17
CA THR A 42 -0.80 -1.15 -8.59
C THR A 42 -1.36 -2.07 -7.51
N LEU A 43 -0.77 -3.25 -7.37
CA LEU A 43 -1.16 -4.30 -6.40
C LEU A 43 -1.18 -3.81 -4.93
N LEU A 44 -0.61 -2.63 -4.66
CA LEU A 44 -0.61 -1.96 -3.38
C LEU A 44 -1.93 -1.25 -3.06
N THR A 45 -3.05 -1.96 -3.24
CA THR A 45 -4.33 -1.55 -2.66
C THR A 45 -4.51 -2.35 -1.38
N TRP A 46 -4.07 -1.77 -0.26
CA TRP A 46 -4.57 -2.21 1.04
C TRP A 46 -6.09 -2.14 1.00
N ASP A 47 -6.77 -3.26 1.28
CA ASP A 47 -8.22 -3.45 1.14
C ASP A 47 -9.00 -2.15 1.37
N LYS A 48 -9.41 -1.53 0.25
CA LYS A 48 -10.33 -0.38 0.22
C LYS A 48 -11.76 -0.81 0.56
N THR A 49 -12.03 -2.11 0.62
CA THR A 49 -13.35 -2.71 0.84
C THR A 49 -13.91 -2.47 2.24
N ASP A 50 -13.07 -2.15 3.23
CA ASP A 50 -13.55 -1.79 4.56
C ASP A 50 -13.73 -0.26 4.75
N PHE A 51 -13.46 0.56 3.72
CA PHE A 51 -13.30 2.01 3.92
C PHE A 51 -14.41 2.90 3.32
N VAL A 52 -15.03 2.56 2.18
CA VAL A 52 -15.98 3.50 1.55
C VAL A 52 -17.08 2.73 0.83
N GLY A 53 -18.32 2.91 1.31
CA GLY A 53 -19.51 2.66 0.50
C GLY A 53 -19.48 3.58 -0.71
N ASP A 54 -19.65 2.97 -1.88
CA ASP A 54 -19.85 3.58 -3.20
C ASP A 54 -19.81 5.12 -3.26
N SER A 55 -18.66 5.67 -3.64
CA SER A 55 -18.61 7.02 -4.19
C SER A 55 -17.40 7.16 -5.12
N SER A 56 -17.72 7.03 -6.40
CA SER A 56 -16.98 7.56 -7.54
C SER A 56 -16.39 8.96 -7.27
N LYS A 57 -15.14 9.16 -7.73
CA LYS A 57 -14.36 10.41 -7.75
C LYS A 57 -13.88 10.96 -6.41
N GLU A 58 -12.79 10.41 -5.89
CA GLU A 58 -11.77 11.27 -5.26
C GLU A 58 -10.38 10.76 -5.64
N LYS A 59 -9.53 11.68 -6.10
CA LYS A 59 -8.08 11.47 -6.10
C LYS A 59 -7.72 10.97 -4.70
N SER A 60 -7.01 9.85 -4.65
CA SER A 60 -6.72 9.18 -3.39
C SER A 60 -5.98 10.14 -2.46
N LEU A 61 -6.57 10.51 -1.31
CA LEU A 61 -5.89 11.25 -0.23
C LEU A 61 -4.52 10.64 0.12
N ALA A 62 -4.37 9.31 -0.06
CA ALA A 62 -3.10 8.61 0.16
C ALA A 62 -2.02 8.90 -0.90
N GLN A 63 -2.39 9.43 -2.08
CA GLN A 63 -1.47 9.88 -3.12
C GLN A 63 -1.01 11.32 -2.84
N GLU A 64 -1.91 12.21 -2.43
CA GLU A 64 -1.57 13.57 -2.00
C GLU A 64 -0.74 13.54 -0.69
N ALA A 65 -1.09 12.70 0.27
CA ALA A 65 -0.31 12.51 1.49
C ALA A 65 1.07 11.84 1.24
N ALA A 66 1.22 11.05 0.18
CA ALA A 66 2.54 10.49 -0.17
C ALA A 66 3.44 11.52 -0.89
N GLU A 67 2.85 12.57 -1.47
CA GLU A 67 3.55 13.61 -2.24
C GLU A 67 3.92 14.82 -1.35
N GLU A 68 3.19 15.07 -0.25
CA GLU A 68 3.50 16.12 0.74
C GLU A 68 4.35 15.66 1.94
N VAL A 69 4.52 14.36 2.16
CA VAL A 69 5.35 13.88 3.27
C VAL A 69 6.82 13.91 2.84
N GLU A 70 7.45 15.07 3.04
CA GLU A 70 8.91 15.13 3.18
C GLU A 70 9.28 14.22 4.37
N GLU A 71 9.98 13.10 4.12
CA GLU A 71 10.54 12.25 5.18
C GLU A 71 11.58 13.08 5.95
N GLU A 72 11.13 13.85 6.95
CA GLU A 72 12.07 14.45 7.89
C GLU A 72 12.74 13.31 8.67
N PRO A 73 14.08 13.26 8.72
CA PRO A 73 14.78 12.27 9.50
C PRO A 73 14.38 12.40 10.97
N LEU A 74 14.16 11.28 11.65
CA LEU A 74 13.96 11.28 13.09
C LEU A 74 15.15 11.97 13.75
N THR A 75 14.90 13.16 14.30
CA THR A 75 15.92 13.92 15.00
C THR A 75 16.04 13.37 16.41
N ALA A 76 17.28 13.06 16.79
CA ALA A 76 17.60 12.74 18.17
C ALA A 76 17.99 14.03 18.89
N ASP A 77 17.50 14.23 20.11
CA ASP A 77 17.98 15.32 20.96
C ASP A 77 19.42 15.07 21.42
N ALA A 78 20.01 16.04 22.13
CA ALA A 78 21.37 15.95 22.66
C ALA A 78 21.58 14.76 23.62
N ASP A 79 20.49 14.22 24.18
CA ASP A 79 20.46 13.04 25.06
C ASP A 79 20.25 11.73 24.29
N GLY A 80 20.14 11.82 22.96
CA GLY A 80 19.97 10.68 22.07
C GLY A 80 18.55 10.12 22.01
N ARG A 81 17.54 10.79 22.58
CA ARG A 81 16.13 10.39 22.49
C ARG A 81 15.54 10.81 21.15
N PHE A 82 14.78 9.91 20.56
CA PHE A 82 14.07 10.21 19.32
C PHE A 82 12.75 10.94 19.62
N HIS A 83 12.52 12.08 18.98
CA HIS A 83 11.23 12.75 19.03
C HIS A 83 10.26 12.08 18.04
N ILE A 84 9.14 11.57 18.55
CA ILE A 84 8.11 10.90 17.76
C ILE A 84 6.86 11.75 17.77
N ASP A 85 6.35 12.06 16.57
CA ASP A 85 5.15 12.85 16.38
C ASP A 85 4.12 12.12 15.51
N ALA A 86 2.93 12.71 15.37
CA ALA A 86 1.84 12.15 14.58
C ALA A 86 2.18 12.01 13.08
N LYS A 87 3.14 12.81 12.59
CA LYS A 87 3.58 12.83 11.18
C LYS A 87 4.70 11.85 10.90
N THR A 88 5.36 11.34 11.94
CA THR A 88 6.45 10.39 11.83
C THR A 88 5.98 9.15 11.05
N THR A 89 6.75 8.77 10.04
CA THR A 89 6.44 7.61 9.22
C THR A 89 6.90 6.30 9.87
N LEU A 90 6.15 5.23 9.63
CA LEU A 90 6.51 3.89 10.06
C LEU A 90 7.85 3.44 9.47
N SER A 91 8.20 3.92 8.28
CA SER A 91 9.49 3.70 7.61
C SER A 91 10.64 4.16 8.50
N ASN A 92 10.55 5.36 9.05
CA ASN A 92 11.57 5.90 9.94
C ASN A 92 11.65 5.09 11.25
N LEU A 93 10.52 4.69 11.83
CA LEU A 93 10.52 3.88 13.06
C LEU A 93 11.10 2.48 12.85
N ILE A 94 10.79 1.82 11.74
CA ILE A 94 11.33 0.49 11.40
C ILE A 94 12.84 0.54 11.18
N LYS A 95 13.38 1.63 10.59
CA LYS A 95 14.83 1.81 10.38
C LYS A 95 15.60 1.81 11.71
N HIS A 96 15.06 2.45 12.74
CA HIS A 96 15.71 2.57 14.05
C HIS A 96 15.37 1.42 15.02
N SER A 97 14.19 0.83 14.89
CA SER A 97 13.72 -0.26 15.74
C SER A 97 12.90 -1.27 14.93
N PRO A 98 13.53 -2.32 14.39
CA PRO A 98 12.81 -3.34 13.59
C PRO A 98 11.71 -4.05 14.40
N ASP A 99 11.87 -4.14 15.73
CA ASP A 99 10.91 -4.79 16.64
C ASP A 99 9.62 -3.98 16.85
N ILE A 100 9.54 -2.74 16.32
CA ILE A 100 8.37 -1.88 16.50
C ILE A 100 7.10 -2.49 15.88
N VAL A 101 7.26 -3.24 14.79
CA VAL A 101 6.13 -3.90 14.11
C VAL A 101 5.51 -4.96 15.01
N ASP A 102 6.34 -5.77 15.68
CA ASP A 102 5.86 -6.77 16.62
C ASP A 102 5.25 -6.13 17.86
N HIS A 103 5.81 -5.02 18.35
CA HIS A 103 5.21 -4.25 19.44
C HIS A 103 3.82 -3.73 19.06
N LEU A 104 3.66 -3.13 17.88
CA LEU A 104 2.36 -2.67 17.40
C LEU A 104 1.36 -3.83 17.35
N ILE A 105 1.74 -4.98 16.78
CA ILE A 105 0.88 -6.17 16.72
C ILE A 105 0.48 -6.67 18.12
N SER A 106 1.39 -6.59 19.09
CA SER A 106 1.09 -6.95 20.48
C SER A 106 0.08 -6.00 21.15
N LEU A 107 0.04 -4.72 20.73
CA LEU A 107 -0.92 -3.74 21.23
C LEU A 107 -2.32 -3.97 20.66
N ASN A 108 -2.42 -4.35 19.39
CA ASN A 108 -3.71 -4.66 18.77
C ASN A 108 -3.56 -5.61 17.57
N PRO A 109 -4.34 -6.71 17.52
CA PRO A 109 -4.33 -7.66 16.40
C PRO A 109 -4.71 -7.02 15.04
N LYS A 110 -5.37 -5.86 15.02
CA LYS A 110 -5.62 -5.10 13.76
C LYS A 110 -4.32 -4.74 13.02
N PHE A 111 -3.19 -4.70 13.72
CA PHE A 111 -1.88 -4.45 13.15
C PHE A 111 -1.22 -5.72 12.55
N GLU A 112 -1.84 -6.90 12.59
CA GLU A 112 -1.27 -8.13 12.00
C GLU A 112 -0.90 -7.97 10.52
N LYS A 113 -1.65 -7.13 9.79
CA LYS A 113 -1.36 -6.82 8.38
C LYS A 113 0.01 -6.14 8.18
N LEU A 114 0.60 -5.54 9.23
CA LEU A 114 1.95 -4.97 9.22
C LEU A 114 3.06 -6.05 9.11
N LYS A 115 2.79 -7.34 9.38
CA LYS A 115 3.78 -8.43 9.18
C LYS A 115 3.98 -8.82 7.73
N THR A 116 3.09 -8.38 6.84
CA THR A 116 3.14 -8.77 5.44
C THR A 116 4.32 -8.08 4.70
N PRO A 117 4.89 -8.69 3.64
CA PRO A 117 5.92 -8.05 2.82
C PRO A 117 5.53 -6.66 2.27
N MET A 118 4.23 -6.35 2.23
CA MET A 118 3.70 -5.05 1.82
C MET A 118 4.06 -3.91 2.78
N VAL A 119 4.39 -4.21 4.04
CA VAL A 119 4.80 -3.20 5.04
C VAL A 119 5.95 -2.33 4.55
N LYS A 120 6.92 -2.90 3.84
CA LYS A 120 8.09 -2.16 3.34
C LYS A 120 7.72 -1.07 2.34
N VAL A 121 6.65 -1.27 1.58
CA VAL A 121 6.21 -0.31 0.57
C VAL A 121 5.29 0.74 1.21
N MET A 122 4.36 0.33 2.08
CA MET A 122 3.44 1.27 2.71
C MET A 122 4.06 2.06 3.88
N ALA A 123 5.13 1.56 4.52
CA ALA A 123 5.72 2.20 5.69
C ALA A 123 6.23 3.61 5.38
N LYS A 124 6.56 3.90 4.12
CA LYS A 124 6.96 5.25 3.65
C LYS A 124 5.81 6.26 3.67
N VAL A 125 4.58 5.78 3.61
CA VAL A 125 3.36 6.60 3.54
C VAL A 125 2.56 6.54 4.85
N ALA A 126 2.67 5.44 5.60
CA ALA A 126 1.95 5.24 6.84
C ALA A 126 2.56 6.07 7.97
N THR A 127 1.90 7.18 8.33
CA THR A 127 2.24 7.98 9.51
C THR A 127 1.65 7.37 10.78
N ILE A 128 2.16 7.76 11.95
CA ILE A 128 1.62 7.30 13.24
C ILE A 128 0.14 7.64 13.38
N LYS A 129 -0.29 8.82 12.93
CA LYS A 129 -1.71 9.18 12.89
C LYS A 129 -2.55 8.16 12.12
N MET A 130 -2.13 7.79 10.90
CA MET A 130 -2.85 6.82 10.08
C MET A 130 -2.92 5.43 10.74
N ILE A 131 -1.86 5.05 11.47
CA ILE A 131 -1.80 3.77 12.19
C ILE A 131 -2.72 3.82 13.41
N ALA A 132 -2.74 4.92 14.17
CA ALA A 132 -3.62 5.10 15.32
C ALA A 132 -5.09 5.00 14.92
N GLU A 133 -5.51 5.74 13.89
CA GLU A 133 -6.87 5.72 13.36
C GLU A 133 -7.30 4.31 12.94
N ARG A 134 -6.42 3.57 12.26
CA ARG A 134 -6.71 2.21 11.79
C ARG A 134 -6.68 1.17 12.92
N GLY A 135 -5.88 1.42 13.94
CA GLY A 135 -5.77 0.61 15.15
C GLY A 135 -6.85 0.92 16.19
N ASP A 136 -7.72 1.91 15.95
CA ASP A 136 -8.69 2.40 16.93
C ASP A 136 -8.00 2.84 18.24
N PHE A 137 -6.86 3.52 18.10
CA PHE A 137 -6.12 4.14 19.18
C PHE A 137 -6.25 5.65 19.12
N ASP A 138 -6.23 6.26 20.30
CA ASP A 138 -5.91 7.68 20.39
C ASP A 138 -4.46 7.92 19.92
N VAL A 139 -4.26 9.00 19.17
CA VAL A 139 -2.96 9.32 18.55
C VAL A 139 -1.92 9.59 19.62
N ASP A 140 -2.27 10.32 20.68
CA ASP A 140 -1.35 10.71 21.74
C ASP A 140 -0.99 9.49 22.60
N ASP A 141 -1.97 8.62 22.89
CA ASP A 141 -1.74 7.35 23.60
C ASP A 141 -0.81 6.42 22.81
N LEU A 142 -0.98 6.33 21.49
CA LEU A 142 -0.12 5.49 20.66
C LEU A 142 1.30 6.07 20.59
N ILE A 143 1.45 7.38 20.43
CA ILE A 143 2.76 8.06 20.46
C ILE A 143 3.46 7.76 21.79
N GLY A 144 2.78 7.91 22.93
CA GLY A 144 3.37 7.62 24.24
C GLY A 144 3.85 6.18 24.39
N LYS A 145 3.10 5.21 23.87
CA LYS A 145 3.49 3.78 23.89
C LYS A 145 4.69 3.48 22.98
N ILE A 146 4.74 4.12 21.81
CA ILE A 146 5.86 3.97 20.87
C ILE A 146 7.11 4.64 21.42
N ASP A 147 6.97 5.85 21.99
CA ASP A 147 8.07 6.59 22.63
C ASP A 147 8.68 5.79 23.78
N ALA A 148 7.83 5.26 24.66
CA ALA A 148 8.27 4.39 25.76
C ALA A 148 8.96 3.11 25.28
N PHE A 149 8.59 2.58 24.11
CA PHE A 149 9.21 1.39 23.52
C PHE A 149 10.58 1.70 22.90
N ILE A 150 10.66 2.77 22.10
CA ILE A 150 11.87 3.15 21.36
C ILE A 150 12.94 3.72 22.29
N ASN A 151 12.55 4.53 23.27
CA ASN A 151 13.48 5.16 24.21
C ASN A 151 13.75 4.30 25.47
N LYS A 152 13.20 3.07 25.55
CA LYS A 152 13.28 2.18 26.73
C LYS A 152 14.70 1.87 27.22
N ASN A 153 15.67 1.85 26.31
CA ASN A 153 17.07 1.46 26.58
C ASN A 153 18.07 2.64 26.57
N LYS A 154 17.59 3.88 26.39
CA LYS A 154 18.43 5.08 26.40
C LYS A 154 18.20 5.82 27.72
N LYS A 155 18.95 5.40 28.73
CA LYS A 155 18.97 5.97 30.08
C LYS A 155 20.32 6.60 30.35
#